data_AF-X0UX65-F1
#
_entry.id   AF-X0UX65-F1
#
_cell.length_a   1.000
_cell.length_b   1.000
_cell.length_c   1.000
_cell.angle_alpha   90.00
_cell.angle_beta   90.00
_cell.angle_gamma   90.00
#
_symmetry.space_group_name_H-M   'P 1'
#
loop_
_entity.id
_entity.type
_entity.pdbx_description
1 polymer ?
#
loop_
_entity_poly.entity_id
_entity_poly.type
_entity_poly.pdbx_seq_one_letter_code
_entity_poly.pdbx_strand_id
1 'polypeptide(L)'
;MNIELITCSEVKSVEGDPGNFEVSLVNHPRYIDPAKCTGCGECAMYCPVTAVNQYNMGLDDRRATYIEYAQAVPLVFAIDTDTCIGCGKCETKCLAQAIKFDDKERETTINVGSIILS
;
A
#
# COMPACT_ATOMS: atom_id res chain seq x y z
N MET A 1 -18.88 3.72 12.98
CA MET A 1 -18.44 2.91 11.83
C MET A 1 -17.56 1.82 12.41
N ASN A 2 -17.86 0.54 12.17
CA ASN A 2 -17.33 -0.59 12.96
C ASN A 2 -16.40 -1.51 12.16
N ILE A 3 -15.87 -1.02 11.04
CA ILE A 3 -14.97 -1.76 10.15
C ILE A 3 -13.71 -0.92 10.01
N GLU A 4 -12.56 -1.53 10.28
CA GLU A 4 -11.24 -0.97 10.04
C GLU A 4 -10.64 -1.67 8.82
N LEU A 5 -10.22 -0.88 7.82
CA LEU A 5 -9.64 -1.39 6.58
C LEU A 5 -8.11 -1.29 6.64
N ILE A 6 -7.44 -2.43 6.80
CA ILE A 6 -5.99 -2.49 6.91
C ILE A 6 -5.43 -3.00 5.56
N THR A 7 -5.01 -2.07 4.70
CA THR A 7 -4.46 -2.42 3.36
C THR A 7 -2.95 -2.60 3.39
N CYS A 8 -2.38 -3.17 2.31
CA CYS A 8 -0.95 -3.51 2.23
C CYS A 8 -0.50 -4.40 3.41
N SER A 9 -1.34 -5.34 3.82
CA SER A 9 -1.12 -6.11 5.03
C SER A 9 -1.52 -7.57 4.85
N GLU A 10 -0.76 -8.45 5.48
CA GLU A 10 -0.92 -9.90 5.42
C GLU A 10 -0.98 -10.50 6.82
N VAL A 11 -1.72 -11.59 6.98
CA VAL A 11 -1.77 -12.33 8.25
C VAL A 11 -0.50 -13.16 8.40
N LYS A 12 0.29 -12.87 9.44
CA LYS A 12 1.53 -13.59 9.78
C LYS A 12 1.25 -14.87 10.57
N SER A 13 0.45 -14.73 11.62
CA SER A 13 0.14 -15.81 12.56
C SER A 13 -1.20 -15.56 13.23
N VAL A 14 -1.82 -16.65 13.66
CA VAL A 14 -3.06 -16.67 14.43
C VAL A 14 -2.85 -17.60 15.61
N GLU A 15 -3.01 -17.07 16.81
CA GLU A 15 -2.88 -17.80 18.06
C GLU A 15 -4.16 -17.66 18.90
N GLY A 16 -4.40 -18.59 19.82
CA GLY A 16 -5.56 -18.57 20.72
C GLY A 16 -6.68 -19.53 20.33
N ASP A 17 -7.84 -19.32 20.93
CA ASP A 17 -8.98 -20.24 20.93
C ASP A 17 -10.25 -19.55 20.40
N PRO A 18 -11.28 -20.31 19.95
CA PRO A 18 -12.54 -19.74 19.52
C PRO A 18 -13.12 -18.74 20.53
N GLY A 19 -13.31 -17.48 20.10
CA GLY A 19 -13.77 -16.38 20.95
C GLY A 19 -12.65 -15.47 21.47
N ASN A 20 -11.38 -15.88 21.37
CA ASN A 20 -10.22 -15.07 21.75
C ASN A 20 -8.99 -15.44 20.90
N PHE A 21 -8.91 -14.86 19.71
CA PHE A 21 -7.76 -14.98 18.82
C PHE A 21 -6.88 -13.74 18.90
N GLU A 22 -5.57 -13.98 18.99
CA GLU A 22 -4.53 -12.98 18.78
C GLU A 22 -3.99 -13.17 17.36
N VAL A 23 -4.17 -12.17 16.51
CA VAL A 23 -3.75 -12.20 15.10
C VAL A 23 -2.62 -11.21 14.90
N SER A 24 -1.46 -11.71 14.46
CA SER A 24 -0.34 -10.87 14.07
C SER A 24 -0.41 -10.59 12.57
N LEU A 25 -0.31 -9.32 12.21
CA LEU A 25 -0.32 -8.80 10.85
C LEU A 25 1.06 -8.27 10.50
N VAL A 26 1.55 -8.57 9.30
CA VAL A 26 2.64 -7.81 8.67
C VAL A 26 2.01 -6.69 7.85
N ASN A 27 2.35 -5.43 8.14
CA ASN A 27 1.97 -4.30 7.30
C ASN A 27 3.19 -3.89 6.47
N HIS A 28 3.11 -4.09 5.17
CA HIS A 28 4.16 -3.72 4.22
C HIS A 28 4.19 -2.20 4.01
N PRO A 29 5.38 -1.61 3.85
CA PRO A 29 5.52 -0.19 3.63
C PRO A 29 4.89 0.19 2.29
N ARG A 30 4.12 1.27 2.32
CA ARG A 30 3.53 1.86 1.11
C ARG A 30 4.45 2.91 0.51
N TYR A 31 5.37 3.43 1.33
CA TYR A 31 6.25 4.58 1.02
C TYR A 31 5.51 5.88 0.69
N ILE A 32 4.20 5.90 0.93
CA ILE A 32 3.32 7.04 0.75
C ILE A 32 2.33 7.03 1.92
N ASP A 33 2.26 8.14 2.64
CA ASP A 33 1.35 8.34 3.76
C ASP A 33 -0.11 8.39 3.27
N PRO A 34 -0.94 7.41 3.62
CA PRO A 34 -2.34 7.35 3.18
C PRO A 34 -3.19 8.48 3.75
N ALA A 35 -2.81 9.08 4.88
CA ALA A 35 -3.55 10.19 5.48
C ALA A 35 -3.32 11.52 4.73
N LYS A 36 -2.18 11.65 4.03
CA LYS A 36 -1.82 12.85 3.26
C LYS A 36 -2.08 12.70 1.77
N CYS A 37 -2.01 11.48 1.23
CA CYS A 37 -2.17 11.25 -0.20
C CYS A 37 -3.58 11.63 -0.67
N THR A 38 -3.65 12.42 -1.74
CA THR A 38 -4.92 12.86 -2.35
C THR A 38 -5.34 12.02 -3.55
N GLY A 39 -4.52 11.05 -3.97
CA GLY A 39 -4.78 10.24 -5.16
C GLY A 39 -4.66 11.00 -6.49
N CYS A 40 -4.01 12.17 -6.54
CA CYS A 40 -4.00 13.02 -7.74
C CYS A 40 -3.21 12.48 -8.95
N GLY A 41 -2.28 11.53 -8.74
CA GLY A 41 -1.51 10.89 -9.82
C GLY A 41 -0.30 11.66 -10.35
N GLU A 42 -0.01 12.86 -9.86
CA GLU A 42 1.18 13.64 -10.26
C GLU A 42 2.49 12.84 -10.09
N CYS A 43 2.61 12.08 -8.99
CA CYS A 43 3.79 11.26 -8.74
C CYS A 43 4.03 10.19 -9.81
N ALA A 44 2.95 9.62 -10.40
CA ALA A 44 3.05 8.65 -11.48
C ALA A 44 3.42 9.32 -12.80
N MET A 45 2.81 10.48 -13.12
CA MET A 45 3.06 11.21 -14.36
C MET A 45 4.54 11.59 -14.56
N TYR A 46 5.25 11.95 -13.48
CA TYR A 46 6.66 12.34 -13.52
C TYR A 46 7.65 11.21 -13.22
N CYS A 47 7.16 9.99 -12.95
CA CYS A 47 8.02 8.85 -12.69
C CYS A 47 8.70 8.39 -13.99
N PRO A 48 10.04 8.38 -14.07
CA PRO A 48 10.74 8.06 -15.31
C PRO A 48 10.78 6.55 -15.61
N VAL A 49 10.54 5.71 -14.61
CA VAL A 49 10.61 4.25 -14.73
C VAL A 49 9.23 3.65 -14.97
N THR A 50 9.21 2.58 -15.77
CA THR A 50 8.02 1.79 -16.08
C THR A 50 8.19 0.37 -15.56
N ALA A 51 7.07 -0.28 -15.30
CA ALA A 51 6.98 -1.69 -14.94
C ALA A 51 5.78 -2.32 -15.64
N VAL A 52 5.81 -3.64 -15.81
CA VAL A 52 4.68 -4.41 -16.32
C VAL A 52 3.49 -4.25 -15.38
N ASN A 53 2.33 -3.88 -15.92
CA ASN A 53 1.12 -3.76 -15.12
C ASN A 53 0.50 -5.13 -14.85
N GLN A 54 0.74 -5.66 -13.64
CA GLN A 54 0.20 -6.95 -13.21
C GLN A 54 -1.34 -6.97 -13.13
N TYR A 55 -1.97 -5.85 -12.74
CA TYR A 55 -3.43 -5.76 -12.69
C TYR A 55 -4.05 -5.93 -14.08
N ASN A 56 -3.44 -5.33 -15.10
CA ASN A 56 -3.85 -5.47 -16.50
C ASN A 56 -3.25 -6.70 -17.20
N MET A 57 -2.75 -7.69 -16.47
CA MET A 57 -2.17 -8.93 -17.02
C MET A 57 -1.05 -8.68 -18.05
N GLY A 58 -0.28 -7.60 -17.86
CA GLY A 58 0.82 -7.21 -18.74
C GLY A 58 0.40 -6.66 -20.12
N LEU A 59 -0.86 -6.26 -20.28
CA LEU A 59 -1.35 -5.64 -21.52
C LEU A 59 -0.90 -4.18 -21.68
N ASP A 60 -0.50 -3.54 -20.59
CA ASP A 60 0.10 -2.20 -20.58
C ASP A 60 1.19 -2.07 -19.50
N ASP A 61 1.83 -0.90 -19.50
CA ASP A 61 2.83 -0.52 -18.52
C ASP A 61 2.22 0.38 -17.44
N ARG A 62 2.71 0.21 -16.22
CA ARG A 62 2.52 1.16 -15.12
C ARG A 62 3.84 1.85 -14.76
N ARG A 63 3.77 2.78 -13.82
CA ARG A 63 4.93 3.48 -13.25
C ARG A 63 5.33 2.83 -11.93
N ALA A 64 6.52 3.15 -11.40
CA ALA A 64 6.92 2.68 -10.06
C ALA A 64 6.06 3.30 -8.96
N THR A 65 5.61 4.55 -9.12
CA THR A 65 4.52 5.14 -8.33
C THR A 65 3.19 4.78 -8.99
N TYR A 66 2.38 3.96 -8.33
CA TYR A 66 1.17 3.41 -8.95
C TYR A 66 -0.01 3.30 -8.00
N ILE A 67 -1.17 3.11 -8.61
CA ILE A 67 -2.39 2.59 -7.99
C ILE A 67 -2.83 1.42 -8.88
N GLU A 68 -3.42 0.37 -8.32
CA GLU A 68 -3.75 -0.83 -9.10
C GLU A 68 -4.75 -0.53 -10.23
N TYR A 69 -5.76 0.30 -9.92
CA TYR A 69 -6.76 0.77 -10.87
C TYR A 69 -7.38 2.09 -10.38
N ALA A 70 -8.07 2.80 -11.26
CA ALA A 70 -8.53 4.18 -11.01
C ALA A 70 -9.54 4.33 -9.85
N GLN A 71 -10.25 3.26 -9.50
CA GLN A 71 -11.24 3.24 -8.42
C GLN A 71 -10.79 2.40 -7.21
N ALA A 72 -9.47 2.16 -7.06
CA ALA A 72 -8.97 1.41 -5.92
C ALA A 72 -9.33 2.09 -4.60
N VAL A 73 -9.64 1.27 -3.58
CA VAL A 73 -10.02 1.72 -2.24
C VAL A 73 -9.03 1.13 -1.24
N PRO A 74 -8.29 1.96 -0.48
CA PRO A 74 -8.29 3.42 -0.51
C PRO A 74 -7.64 3.98 -1.79
N LEU A 75 -8.08 5.17 -2.23
CA LEU A 75 -7.53 5.85 -3.41
C LEU A 75 -6.17 6.49 -3.08
N VAL A 76 -5.18 5.65 -2.81
CA VAL A 76 -3.86 6.02 -2.34
C VAL A 76 -2.82 5.30 -3.19
N PHE A 77 -1.81 6.05 -3.63
CA PHE A 77 -0.68 5.48 -4.39
C PHE A 77 0.25 4.65 -3.49
N ALA A 78 1.04 3.79 -4.11
CA ALA A 78 2.17 3.09 -3.50
C ALA A 78 3.43 3.25 -4.37
N ILE A 79 4.60 3.00 -3.79
CA ILE A 79 5.87 2.90 -4.52
C ILE A 79 6.30 1.44 -4.58
N ASP A 80 6.43 0.92 -5.79
CA ASP A 80 7.05 -0.36 -6.06
C ASP A 80 8.58 -0.21 -5.98
N THR A 81 9.17 -0.76 -4.92
CA THR A 81 10.62 -0.70 -4.67
C THR A 81 11.45 -1.58 -5.58
N ASP A 82 10.88 -2.62 -6.19
CA ASP A 82 11.60 -3.50 -7.10
C ASP A 82 11.89 -2.78 -8.43
N THR A 83 11.01 -1.86 -8.81
CA THR A 83 11.17 -1.02 -10.01
C THR A 83 11.80 0.36 -9.69
N CYS A 84 11.61 0.88 -8.49
CA CYS A 84 12.02 2.25 -8.14
C CYS A 84 13.55 2.41 -8.14
N ILE A 85 14.04 3.44 -8.83
CA ILE A 85 15.46 3.80 -8.88
C ILE A 85 15.87 4.89 -7.86
N GLY A 86 14.96 5.29 -6.96
CA GLY A 86 15.25 6.29 -5.92
C GLY A 86 15.53 7.71 -6.43
N CYS A 87 14.98 8.12 -7.59
CA CYS A 87 15.30 9.43 -8.19
C CYS A 87 14.67 10.67 -7.51
N GLY A 88 13.76 10.51 -6.55
CA GLY A 88 13.15 11.60 -5.78
C GLY A 88 12.15 12.51 -6.53
N LYS A 89 11.93 12.33 -7.84
CA LYS A 89 11.00 13.19 -8.61
C LYS A 89 9.58 13.19 -8.08
N CYS A 90 9.10 12.04 -7.60
CA CYS A 90 7.76 11.91 -7.02
C CYS A 90 7.58 12.76 -5.76
N GLU A 91 8.63 12.87 -4.92
CA GLU A 91 8.61 13.70 -3.72
C GLU A 91 8.54 15.19 -4.07
N THR A 92 9.37 15.65 -5.01
CA THR A 92 9.38 17.05 -5.46
C THR A 92 8.04 17.48 -6.07
N LYS A 93 7.33 16.57 -6.73
CA LYS A 93 6.05 16.86 -7.40
C LYS A 93 4.83 16.66 -6.50
N CYS A 94 4.98 16.01 -5.35
CA CYS A 94 3.88 15.76 -4.43
C CYS A 94 3.58 17.01 -3.58
N LEU A 95 2.57 17.80 -3.99
CA LEU A 95 2.14 18.98 -3.24
C LEU A 95 1.63 18.65 -1.83
N ALA A 96 1.06 17.45 -1.65
CA ALA A 96 0.56 16.99 -0.35
C ALA A 96 1.67 16.48 0.59
N GLN A 97 2.92 16.41 0.13
CA GLN A 97 4.06 15.89 0.90
C GLN A 97 3.76 14.50 1.52
N ALA A 98 3.14 13.65 0.72
CA ALA A 98 2.73 12.30 1.13
C ALA A 98 3.84 11.25 0.93
N ILE A 99 4.87 11.53 0.12
CA ILE A 99 5.96 10.57 -0.12
C ILE A 99 6.77 10.40 1.17
N LYS A 100 6.99 9.14 1.56
CA LYS A 100 7.65 8.75 2.81
C LYS A 100 8.59 7.57 2.56
N PHE A 101 9.82 7.84 2.13
CA PHE A 101 10.79 6.79 1.81
C PHE A 101 11.33 6.03 3.01
N ASP A 102 11.22 6.59 4.22
CA ASP A 102 11.59 5.97 5.49
C ASP A 102 10.49 5.07 6.06
N ASP A 103 9.40 4.85 5.32
CA ASP A 103 8.36 3.89 5.69
C ASP A 103 8.95 2.48 5.75
N LYS A 104 8.63 1.76 6.84
CA LYS A 104 9.19 0.45 7.13
C LYS A 104 8.07 -0.53 7.40
N GLU A 105 8.36 -1.79 7.09
CA GLU A 105 7.53 -2.89 7.52
C GLU A 105 7.33 -2.85 9.03
N ARG A 106 6.08 -3.05 9.45
CA ARG A 106 5.69 -3.06 10.86
C ARG A 106 4.81 -4.27 11.15
N GLU A 107 4.95 -4.80 12.35
CA GLU A 107 4.09 -5.87 12.85
C GLU A 107 3.06 -5.26 13.80
N THR A 108 1.79 -5.57 13.56
CA THR A 108 0.66 -5.12 14.40
C THR A 108 -0.11 -6.34 14.89
N THR A 109 -0.46 -6.35 16.17
CA THR A 109 -1.29 -7.40 16.76
C THR A 109 -2.70 -6.89 16.99
N ILE A 110 -3.70 -7.68 16.59
CA ILE A 110 -5.11 -7.40 16.84
C ILE A 110 -5.76 -8.59 17.57
N ASN A 111 -6.69 -8.27 18.47
CA ASN A 111 -7.48 -9.27 19.18
C ASN A 111 -8.88 -9.35 18.58
N VAL A 112 -9.28 -10.55 18.14
CA VAL A 112 -10.57 -10.77 17.48
C VAL A 112 -11.24 -12.03 18.03
N GLY A 113 -12.58 -12.05 18.06
CA GLY A 113 -13.33 -13.23 18.52
C GLY A 113 -13.56 -14.29 17.44
N SER A 114 -13.48 -13.92 16.16
CA SER A 114 -13.79 -14.81 15.03
C SER A 114 -13.02 -14.37 13.79
N ILE A 115 -12.75 -15.33 12.90
CA ILE A 115 -12.00 -15.12 11.65
C ILE A 115 -12.82 -15.70 10.50
N ILE A 116 -12.92 -14.97 9.39
CA ILE A 116 -13.57 -15.39 8.16
C ILE A 116 -12.50 -15.37 7.07
N LEU A 117 -12.31 -16.49 6.38
CA LEU A 117 -11.44 -16.60 5.21
C LEU A 117 -12.29 -16.51 3.94
N SER A 118 -11.92 -15.61 3.03
CA SER A 118 -12.63 -15.32 1.76
C SER A 118 -11.70 -15.40 0.57
#